data_AF-A0A0C5VV33-F1
#
_entry.id   AF-A0A0C5VV33-F1
#
_cell.length_a   1.000
_cell.length_b   1.000
_cell.length_c   1.000
_cell.angle_alpha   90.00
_cell.angle_beta   90.00
_cell.angle_gamma   90.00
#
_symmetry.space_group_name_H-M   'P 1'
#
loop_
_entity.id
_entity.type
_entity.pdbx_description
1 polymer ?
#
loop_
_entity_poly.entity_id
_entity_poly.type
_entity_poly.pdbx_seq_one_letter_code
_entity_poly.pdbx_strand_id
1 'polypeptide(L)'
;MGTTQLLSVPFALYAENSGNSIPTTPNLETVLAENNSANNQQIKDLQDPTDAHDAVTKAYVDTEVLNSVSNTYTQAEVDALISSLQEQIDALQPTSVTDIDGNSYDYLTYGDQVWTVENAEMVTFRDGTPIPQVTDPTAWSNLSTGAWCYYDNDPTKGKLYNWYVVAGIHDTDPNTPNKEFAPEGWHVPTDAEWTTLENYLIANGYNYDGTITGNKIAKSMASTTGWNSSTNAGASGNNQSLNNSSGFNAFPEGFRNSDGSFYSEGNDAIFWSSSGGSADSAWDRGLDDYNSNLNRYYSNKQGGFSVRFVRD
;
A
#
# COMPACT_ATOMS: atom_id res chain seq x y z
N MET A 1 40.40 -124.38 -13.33
CA MET A 1 41.73 -124.38 -12.66
C MET A 1 42.49 -123.15 -13.13
N GLY A 2 43.04 -122.38 -12.19
CA GLY A 2 44.28 -121.59 -12.40
C GLY A 2 44.17 -120.26 -13.15
N THR A 3 44.16 -119.18 -12.34
CA THR A 3 44.98 -117.95 -12.43
C THR A 3 45.05 -117.17 -13.75
N THR A 4 44.81 -115.85 -13.70
CA THR A 4 45.86 -114.82 -13.92
C THR A 4 45.39 -113.45 -13.40
N GLN A 5 46.29 -112.81 -12.67
CA GLN A 5 46.25 -111.48 -12.08
C GLN A 5 46.78 -110.46 -13.11
N LEU A 6 46.11 -109.31 -13.28
CA LEU A 6 46.56 -108.12 -14.02
C LEU A 6 45.75 -106.93 -13.48
N LEU A 7 46.21 -105.69 -13.33
CA LEU A 7 47.54 -105.10 -13.20
C LEU A 7 47.28 -103.67 -12.68
N SER A 8 48.23 -103.13 -11.94
CA SER A 8 48.26 -101.76 -11.41
C SER A 8 48.11 -100.66 -12.46
N VAL A 9 47.50 -99.53 -12.10
CA VAL A 9 47.93 -98.19 -12.56
C VAL A 9 47.61 -97.10 -11.49
N PRO A 10 48.33 -95.98 -11.47
CA PRO A 10 49.02 -95.45 -10.28
C PRO A 10 48.76 -93.92 -10.09
N PHE A 11 49.49 -93.27 -9.17
CA PHE A 11 49.58 -91.81 -8.95
C PHE A 11 48.28 -91.13 -8.44
N ALA A 12 48.25 -90.31 -7.39
CA ALA A 12 49.23 -89.36 -6.83
C ALA A 12 48.87 -89.16 -5.34
N LEU A 13 49.74 -89.40 -4.35
CA LEU A 13 50.76 -88.47 -3.82
C LEU A 13 50.48 -86.98 -4.12
N TYR A 14 50.14 -86.19 -3.08
CA TYR A 14 49.99 -84.72 -3.03
C TYR A 14 48.59 -84.06 -3.11
N ALA A 15 47.60 -84.56 -2.37
CA ALA A 15 46.46 -83.71 -2.00
C ALA A 15 45.82 -84.13 -0.66
N GLU A 16 46.59 -84.18 0.43
CA GLU A 16 45.99 -84.15 1.77
C GLU A 16 46.11 -82.74 2.36
N ASN A 17 44.96 -82.06 2.35
CA ASN A 17 44.54 -81.02 3.28
C ASN A 17 45.24 -79.66 3.24
N SER A 18 45.00 -78.90 2.16
CA SER A 18 44.89 -77.44 2.23
C SER A 18 43.50 -77.02 2.76
N GLY A 19 43.11 -77.52 3.93
CA GLY A 19 41.77 -77.29 4.50
C GLY A 19 41.82 -77.12 6.01
N ASN A 20 42.04 -75.88 6.45
CA ASN A 20 41.46 -75.24 7.65
C ASN A 20 42.33 -74.07 8.15
N SER A 21 42.44 -72.98 7.38
CA SER A 21 42.52 -71.68 8.04
C SER A 21 41.08 -71.23 8.24
N ILE A 22 40.59 -71.28 9.48
CA ILE A 22 39.39 -70.54 9.85
C ILE A 22 39.67 -69.08 9.43
N PRO A 23 38.80 -68.40 8.67
CA PRO A 23 38.95 -66.97 8.48
C PRO A 23 38.78 -66.33 9.87
N THR A 24 39.88 -66.11 10.57
CA THR A 24 39.88 -65.25 11.73
C THR A 24 39.67 -63.85 11.16
N THR A 25 38.47 -63.31 11.28
CA THR A 25 38.26 -61.88 11.03
C THR A 25 39.28 -61.15 11.92
N PRO A 26 40.30 -60.50 11.34
CA PRO A 26 41.31 -59.84 12.15
C PRO A 26 40.62 -58.76 12.98
N ASN A 27 40.99 -58.65 14.25
CA ASN A 27 40.44 -57.56 15.06
C ASN A 27 41.02 -56.24 14.55
N LEU A 28 40.26 -55.15 14.71
CA LEU A 28 40.64 -53.86 14.14
C LEU A 28 42.01 -53.37 14.66
N GLU A 29 42.34 -53.67 15.91
CA GLU A 29 43.63 -53.33 16.53
C GLU A 29 44.82 -53.96 15.80
N THR A 30 44.73 -55.26 15.46
CA THR A 30 45.78 -55.97 14.71
C THR A 30 45.92 -55.45 13.28
N VAL A 31 44.81 -55.08 12.62
CA VAL A 31 44.84 -54.49 11.27
C VAL A 31 45.52 -53.10 11.27
N LEU A 32 45.18 -52.26 12.25
CA LEU A 32 45.74 -50.90 12.36
C LEU A 32 47.21 -50.90 12.80
N ALA A 33 47.66 -51.93 13.54
CA ALA A 33 49.06 -52.08 13.94
C ALA A 33 50.00 -52.36 12.75
N GLU A 34 49.48 -52.95 11.67
CA GLU A 34 50.25 -53.23 10.45
C GLU A 34 50.35 -52.00 9.54
N ASN A 35 49.22 -51.33 9.26
CA ASN A 35 49.18 -50.06 8.55
C ASN A 35 47.83 -49.36 8.78
N ASN A 36 47.86 -48.12 9.25
CA ASN A 36 46.67 -47.31 9.53
C ASN A 36 46.27 -46.38 8.36
N SER A 37 46.93 -46.49 7.21
CA SER A 37 46.64 -45.69 6.02
C SER A 37 45.78 -46.43 5.00
N ALA A 38 44.73 -45.76 4.50
CA ALA A 38 43.93 -46.26 3.38
C ALA A 38 44.58 -46.04 1.99
N ASN A 39 45.80 -45.51 1.89
CA ASN A 39 46.52 -45.28 0.62
C ASN A 39 45.68 -44.52 -0.44
N ASN A 40 45.02 -43.43 -0.05
CA ASN A 40 44.09 -42.64 -0.88
C ASN A 40 42.83 -43.40 -1.36
N GLN A 41 42.53 -44.56 -0.81
CA GLN A 41 41.27 -45.26 -1.07
C GLN A 41 40.16 -44.77 -0.13
N GLN A 42 38.92 -44.81 -0.61
CA GLN A 42 37.76 -44.45 0.19
C GLN A 42 37.41 -45.58 1.16
N ILE A 43 37.15 -45.23 2.42
CA ILE A 43 36.48 -46.10 3.39
C ILE A 43 34.97 -45.85 3.25
N LYS A 44 34.20 -46.90 2.95
CA LYS A 44 32.75 -46.82 2.69
C LYS A 44 31.97 -47.56 3.79
N ASP A 45 30.66 -47.35 3.82
CA ASP A 45 29.69 -48.05 4.69
C ASP A 45 29.93 -47.85 6.21
N LEU A 46 30.46 -46.69 6.60
CA LEU A 46 30.50 -46.25 8.00
C LEU A 46 29.10 -45.85 8.46
N GLN A 47 28.72 -46.28 9.67
CA GLN A 47 27.51 -45.80 10.32
C GLN A 47 27.73 -44.40 10.88
N ASP A 48 26.64 -43.68 11.16
CA ASP A 48 26.72 -42.41 11.88
C ASP A 48 27.31 -42.62 13.29
N PRO A 49 28.15 -41.70 13.77
CA PRO A 49 28.82 -41.84 15.07
C PRO A 49 27.81 -41.85 16.22
N THR A 50 28.02 -42.71 17.21
CA THR A 50 27.24 -42.77 18.45
C THR A 50 28.01 -42.26 19.66
N ASP A 51 29.34 -42.30 19.60
CA ASP A 51 30.26 -41.82 20.64
C ASP A 51 31.23 -40.75 20.12
N ALA A 52 31.76 -39.93 21.02
CA ALA A 52 32.63 -38.80 20.69
C ALA A 52 33.97 -39.18 20.02
N HIS A 53 34.35 -40.46 20.05
CA HIS A 53 35.59 -40.96 19.46
C HIS A 53 35.36 -41.74 18.16
N ASP A 54 34.11 -41.85 17.70
CA ASP A 54 33.78 -42.57 16.48
C ASP A 54 34.27 -41.80 15.25
N ALA A 55 34.69 -42.54 14.22
CA ALA A 55 34.94 -41.96 12.92
C ALA A 55 33.62 -41.47 12.30
N VAL A 56 33.62 -40.28 11.72
CA VAL A 56 32.41 -39.64 11.20
C VAL A 56 32.40 -39.57 9.69
N THR A 57 31.21 -39.65 9.08
CA THR A 57 31.05 -39.40 7.65
C THR A 57 31.12 -37.90 7.37
N LYS A 58 31.58 -37.51 6.17
CA LYS A 58 31.52 -36.10 5.72
C LYS A 58 30.07 -35.59 5.74
N ALA A 59 29.11 -36.42 5.36
CA ALA A 59 27.69 -36.06 5.34
C ALA A 59 27.15 -35.71 6.73
N TYR A 60 27.54 -36.48 7.77
CA TYR A 60 27.19 -36.18 9.15
C TYR A 60 27.77 -34.84 9.60
N VAL A 61 29.07 -34.60 9.36
CA VAL A 61 29.73 -33.33 9.70
C VAL A 61 29.12 -32.15 8.96
N ASP A 62 28.88 -32.27 7.65
CA ASP A 62 28.25 -31.21 6.86
C ASP A 62 26.86 -30.87 7.41
N THR A 63 26.10 -31.87 7.88
CA THR A 63 24.77 -31.69 8.47
C THR A 63 24.84 -30.99 9.82
N GLU A 64 25.72 -31.43 10.72
CA GLU A 64 25.90 -30.79 12.03
C GLU A 64 26.42 -29.36 11.90
N VAL A 65 27.36 -29.13 10.98
CA VAL A 65 27.85 -27.78 10.67
C VAL A 65 26.71 -26.93 10.11
N LEU A 66 25.91 -27.43 9.16
CA LEU A 66 24.76 -26.70 8.64
C LEU A 66 23.74 -26.38 9.74
N ASN A 67 23.41 -27.33 10.61
CA ASN A 67 22.53 -27.12 11.76
C ASN A 67 23.07 -26.08 12.74
N SER A 68 24.40 -26.02 12.93
CA SER A 68 25.04 -25.02 13.78
C SER A 68 25.09 -23.63 13.16
N VAL A 69 25.13 -23.52 11.83
CA VAL A 69 25.22 -22.24 11.09
C VAL A 69 23.84 -21.68 10.72
N SER A 70 22.83 -22.54 10.50
CA SER A 70 21.48 -22.13 10.09
C SER A 70 20.56 -21.68 11.25
N ASN A 71 20.98 -21.79 12.51
CA ASN A 71 20.13 -21.54 13.69
C ASN A 71 20.52 -20.31 14.52
N THR A 72 20.76 -19.15 13.88
CA THR A 72 20.84 -17.88 14.66
C THR A 72 19.50 -17.17 14.74
N TYR A 73 18.70 -17.22 13.66
CA TYR A 73 17.33 -16.72 13.62
C TYR A 73 16.51 -17.59 12.66
N THR A 74 15.33 -18.01 13.11
CA THR A 74 14.32 -18.63 12.26
C THR A 74 13.76 -17.61 11.27
N GLN A 75 13.21 -18.07 10.14
CA GLN A 75 12.53 -17.18 9.18
C GLN A 75 11.45 -16.34 9.86
N ALA A 76 10.70 -16.93 10.80
CA ALA A 76 9.65 -16.23 11.54
C ALA A 76 10.19 -15.08 12.41
N GLU A 77 11.37 -15.25 13.03
CA GLU A 77 12.03 -14.18 13.80
C GLU A 77 12.52 -13.05 12.89
N VAL A 78 13.04 -13.40 11.70
CA VAL A 78 13.43 -12.41 10.69
C VAL A 78 12.21 -11.63 10.18
N ASP A 79 11.11 -12.33 9.86
CA ASP A 79 9.87 -11.71 9.39
C ASP A 79 9.26 -10.79 10.46
N ALA A 80 9.27 -11.22 11.73
CA ALA A 80 8.81 -10.40 12.84
C ALA A 80 9.66 -9.14 13.04
N LEU A 81 10.99 -9.25 12.90
CA LEU A 81 11.88 -8.10 12.99
C LEU A 81 11.67 -7.12 11.83
N ILE A 82 11.49 -7.63 10.61
CA ILE A 82 11.17 -6.80 9.43
C ILE A 82 9.84 -6.06 9.65
N SER A 83 8.81 -6.76 10.12
CA SER A 83 7.51 -6.15 10.42
C SER A 83 7.62 -5.04 11.46
N SER A 84 8.38 -5.28 12.55
CA SER A 84 8.57 -4.27 13.60
C SER A 84 9.38 -3.06 13.14
N LEU A 85 10.38 -3.26 12.27
CA LEU A 85 11.13 -2.15 11.67
C LEU A 85 10.25 -1.34 10.72
N GLN A 86 9.37 -2.00 9.96
CA GLN A 86 8.42 -1.31 9.08
C GLN A 86 7.45 -0.43 9.90
N GLU A 87 6.88 -0.96 10.98
CA GLU A 87 6.01 -0.16 11.88
C GLU A 87 6.72 1.08 12.44
N GLN A 88 8.01 0.96 12.80
CA GLN A 88 8.80 2.09 13.27
C GLN A 88 9.08 3.12 12.17
N ILE A 89 9.32 2.68 10.94
CA ILE A 89 9.52 3.56 9.79
C ILE A 89 8.23 4.33 9.47
N ASP A 90 7.09 3.63 9.48
CA ASP A 90 5.78 4.23 9.20
C ASP A 90 5.41 5.26 10.27
N ALA A 91 5.71 4.99 11.54
CA ALA A 91 5.48 5.92 12.64
C ALA A 91 6.34 7.21 12.59
N LEU A 92 7.43 7.20 11.81
CA LEU A 92 8.29 8.37 11.60
C LEU A 92 7.87 9.20 10.39
N GLN A 93 6.98 8.71 9.54
CA GLN A 93 6.47 9.50 8.43
C GLN A 93 5.54 10.60 8.97
N PRO A 94 5.64 11.83 8.44
CA PRO A 94 4.61 12.83 8.73
C PRO A 94 3.25 12.25 8.34
N THR A 95 2.23 12.52 9.14
CA THR A 95 0.83 12.12 8.86
C THR A 95 0.01 13.30 8.36
N SER A 96 0.63 14.49 8.29
CA SER A 96 0.01 15.71 7.83
C SER A 96 0.97 16.55 6.99
N VAL A 97 0.40 17.46 6.20
CA VAL A 97 1.12 18.50 5.47
C VAL A 97 0.70 19.87 5.99
N THR A 98 1.64 20.80 6.14
CA THR A 98 1.35 22.19 6.55
C THR A 98 1.54 23.14 5.37
N ASP A 99 0.58 24.05 5.17
CA ASP A 99 0.68 25.10 4.16
C ASP A 99 1.46 26.34 4.65
N ILE A 100 1.53 27.37 3.81
CA ILE A 100 2.22 28.63 4.14
C ILE A 100 1.47 29.48 5.18
N ASP A 101 0.15 29.29 5.32
CA ASP A 101 -0.70 29.99 6.28
C ASP A 101 -0.67 29.32 7.68
N GLY A 102 -0.03 28.16 7.79
CA GLY A 102 0.09 27.38 9.03
C GLY A 102 -1.07 26.40 9.26
N ASN A 103 -1.94 26.17 8.27
CA ASN A 103 -2.95 25.12 8.39
C ASN A 103 -2.29 23.76 8.16
N SER A 104 -2.65 22.79 9.00
CA SER A 104 -2.20 21.39 8.87
C SER A 104 -3.33 20.55 8.31
N TYR A 105 -3.01 19.66 7.38
CA TYR A 105 -3.94 18.75 6.73
C TYR A 105 -3.46 17.31 6.92
N ASP A 106 -4.21 16.52 7.67
CA ASP A 106 -3.99 15.08 7.72
C ASP A 106 -4.18 14.45 6.33
N TYR A 107 -3.47 13.37 6.05
CA TYR A 107 -3.59 12.66 4.78
C TYR A 107 -3.59 11.14 4.93
N LEU A 108 -4.17 10.48 3.93
CA LEU A 108 -4.22 9.03 3.81
C LEU A 108 -3.76 8.59 2.41
N THR A 109 -3.22 7.38 2.34
CA THR A 109 -2.78 6.76 1.08
C THR A 109 -3.89 5.89 0.50
N TYR A 110 -4.19 6.10 -0.78
CA TYR A 110 -5.17 5.37 -1.59
C TYR A 110 -4.48 4.82 -2.83
N GLY A 111 -3.94 3.62 -2.72
CA GLY A 111 -3.12 3.02 -3.78
C GLY A 111 -1.81 3.77 -3.91
N ASP A 112 -1.54 4.31 -5.09
CA ASP A 112 -0.33 5.08 -5.36
C ASP A 112 -0.49 6.58 -5.03
N GLN A 113 -1.70 7.03 -4.67
CA GLN A 113 -1.99 8.44 -4.40
C GLN A 113 -2.08 8.72 -2.91
N VAL A 114 -1.56 9.86 -2.47
CA VAL A 114 -1.74 10.36 -1.09
C VAL A 114 -2.64 11.58 -1.11
N TRP A 115 -3.73 11.55 -0.36
CA TRP A 115 -4.78 12.57 -0.37
C TRP A 115 -4.97 13.22 0.99
N THR A 116 -5.16 14.53 1.03
CA THR A 116 -5.62 15.19 2.25
C THR A 116 -7.04 14.78 2.59
N VAL A 117 -7.30 14.56 3.88
CA VAL A 117 -8.63 14.22 4.41
C VAL A 117 -9.30 15.39 5.14
N GLU A 118 -8.66 16.56 5.11
CA GLU A 118 -9.22 17.87 5.48
C GLU A 118 -9.33 18.82 4.26
N ASN A 119 -10.35 19.69 4.27
CA ASN A 119 -10.58 20.65 3.19
C ASN A 119 -9.55 21.78 3.27
N ALA A 120 -9.20 22.37 2.14
CA ALA A 120 -8.28 23.50 2.10
C ALA A 120 -8.82 24.70 2.90
N GLU A 121 -7.95 25.31 3.70
CA GLU A 121 -8.23 26.46 4.57
C GLU A 121 -7.30 27.66 4.25
N MET A 122 -6.59 27.59 3.13
CA MET A 122 -5.63 28.58 2.65
C MET A 122 -6.29 29.92 2.31
N VAL A 123 -5.63 31.02 2.66
CA VAL A 123 -6.00 32.39 2.29
C VAL A 123 -4.91 33.08 1.48
N THR A 124 -3.80 32.40 1.24
CA THR A 124 -2.73 32.81 0.32
C THR A 124 -2.40 31.70 -0.69
N PHE A 125 -1.80 32.07 -1.81
CA PHE A 125 -1.09 31.14 -2.68
C PHE A 125 0.24 30.71 -2.04
N ARG A 126 0.86 29.64 -2.55
CA ARG A 126 2.14 29.11 -2.05
C ARG A 126 3.27 30.13 -2.00
N ASP A 127 3.23 31.17 -2.82
CA ASP A 127 4.22 32.26 -2.84
C ASP A 127 3.93 33.38 -1.82
N GLY A 128 2.89 33.23 -1.00
CA GLY A 128 2.44 34.20 0.00
C GLY A 128 1.51 35.28 -0.55
N THR A 129 1.13 35.21 -1.83
CA THR A 129 0.19 36.18 -2.40
C THR A 129 -1.20 35.99 -1.81
N PRO A 130 -1.82 37.04 -1.24
CA PRO A 130 -3.17 36.93 -0.70
C PRO A 130 -4.21 36.58 -1.77
N ILE A 131 -5.13 35.68 -1.42
CA ILE A 131 -6.33 35.40 -2.19
C ILE A 131 -7.46 36.27 -1.59
N PRO A 132 -8.13 37.13 -2.38
CA PRO A 132 -9.21 37.97 -1.89
C PRO A 132 -10.38 37.17 -1.30
N GLN A 133 -10.83 37.56 -0.10
CA GLN A 133 -12.13 37.16 0.41
C GLN A 133 -13.22 38.04 -0.21
N VAL A 134 -14.17 37.46 -0.94
CA VAL A 134 -15.24 38.21 -1.60
C VAL A 134 -16.60 37.73 -1.10
N THR A 135 -17.33 38.58 -0.38
CA THR A 135 -18.62 38.22 0.24
C THR A 135 -19.82 38.72 -0.55
N ASP A 136 -19.70 39.83 -1.29
CA ASP A 136 -20.79 40.40 -2.09
C ASP A 136 -21.12 39.50 -3.30
N PRO A 137 -22.40 39.12 -3.51
CA PRO A 137 -22.80 38.21 -4.58
C PRO A 137 -22.62 38.80 -5.99
N THR A 138 -22.81 40.11 -6.14
CA THR A 138 -22.62 40.77 -7.45
C THR A 138 -21.14 40.86 -7.79
N ALA A 139 -20.28 41.16 -6.82
CA ALA A 139 -18.83 41.13 -7.00
C ALA A 139 -18.37 39.71 -7.37
N TRP A 140 -18.84 38.70 -6.64
CA TRP A 140 -18.49 37.30 -6.87
C TRP A 140 -18.84 36.82 -8.28
N SER A 141 -20.07 37.06 -8.73
CA SER A 141 -20.54 36.64 -10.05
C SER A 141 -19.79 37.29 -11.23
N ASN A 142 -19.11 38.42 -10.98
CA ASN A 142 -18.30 39.10 -11.99
C ASN A 142 -16.80 38.76 -11.91
N LEU A 143 -16.39 37.83 -11.03
CA LEU A 143 -14.99 37.45 -10.89
C LEU A 143 -14.48 36.69 -12.12
N SER A 144 -13.24 37.03 -12.49
CA SER A 144 -12.40 36.28 -13.44
C SER A 144 -11.04 35.88 -12.83
N THR A 145 -10.91 36.06 -11.51
CA THR A 145 -9.70 35.84 -10.71
C THR A 145 -10.05 35.09 -9.42
N GLY A 146 -9.02 34.53 -8.79
CA GLY A 146 -9.12 33.73 -7.59
C GLY A 146 -9.77 34.50 -6.43
N ALA A 147 -10.78 33.89 -5.82
CA ALA A 147 -11.38 34.38 -4.59
C ALA A 147 -11.87 33.22 -3.74
N TRP A 148 -12.00 33.49 -2.44
CA TRP A 148 -12.61 32.57 -1.48
C TRP A 148 -13.68 33.28 -0.65
N CYS A 149 -14.53 32.50 -0.01
CA CYS A 149 -15.48 32.97 1.01
C CYS A 149 -15.80 31.82 1.98
N TYR A 150 -16.37 32.14 3.14
CA TYR A 150 -17.01 31.12 3.96
C TYR A 150 -18.40 30.80 3.41
N TYR A 151 -18.90 29.58 3.62
CA TYR A 151 -20.30 29.29 3.35
C TYR A 151 -21.22 30.27 4.10
N ASP A 152 -22.22 30.83 3.41
CA ASP A 152 -23.12 31.89 3.90
C ASP A 152 -22.39 33.13 4.48
N ASN A 153 -21.11 33.30 4.15
CA ASN A 153 -20.21 34.27 4.78
C ASN A 153 -20.12 34.14 6.32
N ASP A 154 -20.37 32.96 6.87
CA ASP A 154 -20.23 32.65 8.30
C ASP A 154 -18.81 32.12 8.60
N PRO A 155 -17.97 32.86 9.35
CA PRO A 155 -16.59 32.44 9.66
C PRO A 155 -16.46 31.15 10.48
N THR A 156 -17.56 30.57 10.95
CA THR A 156 -17.57 29.27 11.63
C THR A 156 -17.69 28.08 10.66
N LYS A 157 -17.88 28.35 9.36
CA LYS A 157 -18.00 27.36 8.29
C LYS A 157 -16.69 27.19 7.52
N GLY A 158 -16.61 26.14 6.71
CA GLY A 158 -15.48 25.88 5.82
C GLY A 158 -15.35 26.92 4.70
N LYS A 159 -14.14 27.00 4.11
CA LYS A 159 -13.85 27.90 2.99
C LYS A 159 -14.23 27.28 1.64
N LEU A 160 -14.87 28.10 0.83
CA LEU A 160 -15.22 27.81 -0.56
C LEU A 160 -14.36 28.67 -1.49
N TYR A 161 -13.80 28.04 -2.52
CA TYR A 161 -12.90 28.66 -3.47
C TYR A 161 -13.51 28.62 -4.86
N ASN A 162 -13.37 29.71 -5.61
CA ASN A 162 -13.65 29.63 -7.04
C ASN A 162 -12.56 28.86 -7.80
N TRP A 163 -12.87 28.41 -9.01
CA TRP A 163 -11.94 27.60 -9.79
C TRP A 163 -10.68 28.39 -10.18
N TYR A 164 -10.77 29.71 -10.27
CA TYR A 164 -9.61 30.56 -10.57
C TYR A 164 -8.51 30.47 -9.51
N VAL A 165 -8.85 30.21 -8.23
CA VAL A 165 -7.87 29.89 -7.19
C VAL A 165 -7.13 28.60 -7.53
N VAL A 166 -7.88 27.55 -7.86
CA VAL A 166 -7.33 26.23 -8.22
C VAL A 166 -6.41 26.32 -9.44
N ALA A 167 -6.74 27.18 -10.40
CA ALA A 167 -5.95 27.41 -11.60
C ALA A 167 -4.80 28.42 -11.42
N GLY A 168 -4.68 29.06 -10.25
CA GLY A 168 -3.62 30.04 -9.98
C GLY A 168 -3.83 31.42 -10.60
N ILE A 169 -5.02 31.71 -11.11
CA ILE A 169 -5.33 32.96 -11.80
C ILE A 169 -5.63 34.04 -10.75
N HIS A 170 -4.73 35.01 -10.61
CA HIS A 170 -4.79 36.01 -9.53
C HIS A 170 -4.89 37.45 -10.05
N ASP A 171 -4.76 37.65 -11.35
CA ASP A 171 -4.99 38.91 -12.05
C ASP A 171 -5.58 38.65 -13.44
N THR A 172 -5.85 39.72 -14.18
CA THR A 172 -6.45 39.67 -15.52
C THR A 172 -5.43 39.76 -16.66
N ASP A 173 -4.13 39.83 -16.37
CA ASP A 173 -3.09 39.86 -17.40
C ASP A 173 -2.77 38.42 -17.82
N PRO A 174 -3.08 38.02 -19.08
CA PRO A 174 -2.83 36.66 -19.55
C PRO A 174 -1.34 36.30 -19.61
N ASN A 175 -0.43 37.25 -19.41
CA ASN A 175 1.01 37.02 -19.38
C ASN A 175 1.57 36.85 -17.96
N THR A 176 0.80 37.14 -16.91
CA THR A 176 1.24 36.84 -15.55
C THR A 176 1.20 35.33 -15.35
N PRO A 177 2.31 34.69 -14.92
CA PRO A 177 2.31 33.27 -14.61
C PRO A 177 1.29 32.94 -13.52
N ASN A 178 0.55 31.86 -13.71
CA ASN A 178 -0.36 31.34 -12.69
C ASN A 178 0.41 30.92 -11.43
N LYS A 179 -0.25 31.05 -10.28
CA LYS A 179 0.30 30.73 -8.96
C LYS A 179 -0.07 29.32 -8.52
N GLU A 180 0.77 28.75 -7.67
CA GLU A 180 0.48 27.45 -7.06
C GLU A 180 -0.40 27.64 -5.83
N PHE A 181 -1.54 26.94 -5.78
CA PHE A 181 -2.45 27.00 -4.64
C PHE A 181 -2.12 26.00 -3.54
N ALA A 182 -1.73 24.76 -3.88
CA ALA A 182 -1.54 23.69 -2.90
C ALA A 182 -0.27 23.85 -2.06
N PRO A 183 -0.09 23.12 -0.94
CA PRO A 183 1.17 23.04 -0.19
C PRO A 183 2.36 22.54 -1.04
N GLU A 184 3.59 22.79 -0.59
CA GLU A 184 4.80 22.34 -1.29
C GLU A 184 4.84 20.80 -1.43
N GLY A 185 5.08 20.31 -2.64
CA GLY A 185 5.05 18.87 -2.96
C GLY A 185 3.65 18.27 -3.14
N TRP A 186 2.61 19.12 -3.16
CA TRP A 186 1.22 18.74 -3.40
C TRP A 186 0.63 19.57 -4.54
N HIS A 187 -0.50 19.12 -5.10
CA HIS A 187 -1.28 19.84 -6.09
C HIS A 187 -2.78 19.62 -5.90
N VAL A 188 -3.60 20.42 -6.60
CA VAL A 188 -5.06 20.23 -6.62
C VAL A 188 -5.41 19.09 -7.58
N PRO A 189 -6.24 18.11 -7.17
CA PRO A 189 -6.49 16.90 -7.96
C PRO A 189 -7.06 17.16 -9.35
N THR A 190 -6.49 16.50 -10.34
CA THR A 190 -7.03 16.38 -11.69
C THR A 190 -8.20 15.41 -11.73
N ASP A 191 -8.97 15.44 -12.82
CA ASP A 191 -10.10 14.52 -12.98
C ASP A 191 -9.65 13.06 -13.15
N ALA A 192 -8.44 12.85 -13.68
CA ALA A 192 -7.83 11.53 -13.78
C ALA A 192 -7.46 10.97 -12.40
N GLU A 193 -6.98 11.81 -11.49
CA GLU A 193 -6.65 11.42 -10.12
C GLU A 193 -7.91 11.12 -9.31
N TRP A 194 -8.96 11.93 -9.45
CA TRP A 194 -10.27 11.58 -8.89
C TRP A 194 -10.79 10.23 -9.40
N THR A 195 -10.62 9.95 -10.69
CA THR A 195 -10.98 8.65 -11.29
C THR A 195 -10.13 7.51 -10.72
N THR A 196 -8.86 7.77 -10.44
CA THR A 196 -7.93 6.80 -9.84
C THR A 196 -8.36 6.46 -8.41
N LEU A 197 -8.67 7.47 -7.59
CA LEU A 197 -9.24 7.30 -6.26
C LEU A 197 -10.56 6.52 -6.29
N GLU A 198 -11.49 6.88 -7.18
CA GLU A 198 -12.78 6.20 -7.36
C GLU A 198 -12.56 4.69 -7.65
N ASN A 199 -11.71 4.38 -8.63
CA ASN A 199 -11.41 3.00 -8.99
C ASN A 199 -10.72 2.23 -7.86
N TYR A 200 -9.78 2.87 -7.16
CA TYR A 200 -9.12 2.28 -6.00
C TYR A 200 -10.15 1.88 -4.94
N LEU A 201 -11.05 2.78 -4.58
CA LEU A 201 -12.06 2.53 -3.55
C LEU A 201 -13.01 1.39 -3.98
N ILE A 202 -13.49 1.40 -5.23
CA ILE A 202 -14.35 0.32 -5.74
C ILE A 202 -13.63 -1.04 -5.70
N ALA A 203 -12.38 -1.11 -6.19
CA ALA A 203 -11.62 -2.35 -6.26
C ALA A 203 -11.28 -2.93 -4.87
N ASN A 204 -11.19 -2.08 -3.84
CA ASN A 204 -10.90 -2.46 -2.47
C ASN A 204 -12.15 -2.63 -1.59
N GLY A 205 -13.34 -2.74 -2.21
CA GLY A 205 -14.57 -3.14 -1.50
C GLY A 205 -15.24 -2.03 -0.70
N TYR A 206 -14.97 -0.76 -1.02
CA TYR A 206 -15.58 0.38 -0.33
C TYR A 206 -17.00 0.73 -0.79
N ASN A 207 -17.60 -0.06 -1.69
CA ASN A 207 -19.01 0.10 -2.01
C ASN A 207 -19.88 -0.28 -0.80
N TYR A 208 -20.99 0.44 -0.61
CA TYR A 208 -21.87 0.21 0.56
C TYR A 208 -22.49 -1.21 0.62
N ASP A 209 -22.57 -1.89 -0.52
CA ASP A 209 -23.12 -3.25 -0.66
C ASP A 209 -22.03 -4.33 -0.72
N GLY A 210 -20.76 -3.96 -0.52
CA GLY A 210 -19.60 -4.86 -0.55
C GLY A 210 -19.21 -5.35 -1.95
N THR A 211 -19.86 -4.88 -3.02
CA THR A 211 -19.47 -5.23 -4.38
C THR A 211 -18.21 -4.50 -4.82
N ILE A 212 -17.44 -5.06 -5.76
CA ILE A 212 -16.26 -4.42 -6.35
C ILE A 212 -16.51 -3.91 -7.77
N THR A 213 -17.77 -3.63 -8.09
CA THR A 213 -18.22 -3.20 -9.43
C THR A 213 -19.25 -2.09 -9.32
N GLY A 214 -19.14 -1.10 -10.20
CA GLY A 214 -20.00 0.07 -10.17
C GLY A 214 -19.59 1.06 -9.07
N ASN A 215 -19.89 2.32 -9.30
CA ASN A 215 -19.56 3.41 -8.39
C ASN A 215 -20.63 3.49 -7.28
N LYS A 216 -20.36 2.90 -6.11
CA LYS A 216 -21.30 2.93 -4.97
C LYS A 216 -20.60 3.33 -3.67
N ILE A 217 -19.57 4.18 -3.81
CA ILE A 217 -18.61 4.56 -2.77
C ILE A 217 -19.03 5.78 -1.94
N ALA A 218 -20.19 6.38 -2.19
CA ALA A 218 -20.56 7.64 -1.51
C ALA A 218 -20.50 7.53 0.01
N LYS A 219 -21.08 6.47 0.59
CA LYS A 219 -21.03 6.25 2.05
C LYS A 219 -19.63 6.08 2.61
N SER A 220 -18.73 5.42 1.89
CA SER A 220 -17.37 5.21 2.41
C SER A 220 -16.56 6.49 2.42
N MET A 221 -16.86 7.44 1.53
CA MET A 221 -16.20 8.75 1.46
C MET A 221 -16.85 9.85 2.31
N ALA A 222 -18.18 9.78 2.50
CA ALA A 222 -18.94 10.79 3.22
C ALA A 222 -18.57 10.86 4.71
N SER A 223 -18.66 12.06 5.31
CA SER A 223 -18.55 12.26 6.75
C SER A 223 -19.64 11.52 7.53
N THR A 224 -19.41 11.28 8.82
CA THR A 224 -20.36 10.58 9.69
C THR A 224 -21.50 11.45 10.21
N THR A 225 -21.43 12.75 9.95
CA THR A 225 -22.39 13.78 10.38
C THR A 225 -22.54 14.86 9.30
N GLY A 226 -23.54 15.73 9.46
CA GLY A 226 -23.77 16.90 8.59
C GLY A 226 -24.74 16.66 7.45
N TRP A 227 -24.96 15.42 7.03
CA TRP A 227 -25.86 15.12 5.91
C TRP A 227 -27.33 15.20 6.31
N ASN A 228 -28.14 15.76 5.40
CA ASN A 228 -29.58 15.66 5.46
C ASN A 228 -30.02 14.19 5.37
N SER A 229 -31.07 13.85 6.09
CA SER A 229 -31.47 12.45 6.25
C SER A 229 -32.11 11.89 4.99
N SER A 230 -31.64 10.73 4.54
CA SER A 230 -32.19 10.00 3.41
C SER A 230 -32.59 8.57 3.80
N THR A 231 -33.65 8.05 3.18
CA THR A 231 -34.08 6.66 3.33
C THR A 231 -33.47 5.72 2.30
N ASN A 232 -32.73 6.26 1.32
CA ASN A 232 -32.14 5.47 0.25
C ASN A 232 -30.95 4.66 0.76
N ALA A 233 -31.01 3.34 0.59
CA ALA A 233 -29.89 2.48 0.91
C ALA A 233 -28.65 2.89 0.10
N GLY A 234 -27.53 3.05 0.79
CA GLY A 234 -26.25 3.44 0.17
C GLY A 234 -26.04 4.93 -0.05
N ALA A 235 -27.04 5.77 0.24
CA ALA A 235 -26.90 7.21 0.16
C ALA A 235 -26.10 7.78 1.35
N SER A 236 -25.40 8.89 1.14
CA SER A 236 -24.60 9.57 2.19
C SER A 236 -25.47 9.99 3.38
N GLY A 237 -26.71 10.42 3.14
CA GLY A 237 -27.68 10.81 4.15
C GLY A 237 -28.36 9.65 4.89
N ASN A 238 -28.17 8.40 4.45
CA ASN A 238 -28.82 7.24 5.06
C ASN A 238 -27.95 6.61 6.14
N ASN A 239 -28.37 6.65 7.41
CA ASN A 239 -27.60 6.11 8.55
C ASN A 239 -26.14 6.61 8.53
N GLN A 240 -25.96 7.94 8.54
CA GLN A 240 -24.65 8.57 8.36
C GLN A 240 -23.60 8.17 9.41
N SER A 241 -24.01 7.70 10.59
CA SER A 241 -23.05 7.15 11.59
C SER A 241 -22.26 5.94 11.10
N LEU A 242 -22.67 5.31 9.99
CA LEU A 242 -21.99 4.21 9.32
C LEU A 242 -21.15 4.67 8.12
N ASN A 243 -21.04 5.97 7.88
CA ASN A 243 -20.23 6.52 6.79
C ASN A 243 -18.72 6.52 7.13
N ASN A 244 -17.93 6.97 6.17
CA ASN A 244 -16.50 7.26 6.28
C ASN A 244 -15.59 6.04 6.48
N SER A 245 -15.97 4.87 5.96
CA SER A 245 -15.11 3.68 6.07
C SER A 245 -13.78 3.81 5.32
N SER A 246 -13.65 4.72 4.34
CA SER A 246 -12.38 5.01 3.65
C SER A 246 -11.51 6.06 4.33
N GLY A 247 -12.02 6.76 5.35
CA GLY A 247 -11.32 7.85 6.03
C GLY A 247 -11.29 9.18 5.27
N PHE A 248 -11.85 9.27 4.05
CA PHE A 248 -11.80 10.47 3.21
C PHE A 248 -12.55 11.68 3.80
N ASN A 249 -13.59 11.42 4.61
CA ASN A 249 -14.31 12.40 5.42
C ASN A 249 -14.84 13.63 4.66
N ALA A 250 -15.59 13.42 3.58
CA ALA A 250 -16.25 14.52 2.84
C ALA A 250 -17.44 15.10 3.62
N PHE A 251 -17.33 16.36 4.06
CA PHE A 251 -18.39 17.06 4.77
C PHE A 251 -19.31 17.85 3.81
N PRO A 252 -20.64 17.82 3.97
CA PRO A 252 -21.58 18.47 3.06
C PRO A 252 -21.70 19.98 3.37
N GLU A 253 -20.64 20.72 3.05
CA GLU A 253 -20.54 22.17 3.26
C GLU A 253 -21.42 23.00 2.30
N GLY A 254 -22.08 22.35 1.34
CA GLY A 254 -22.80 23.03 0.27
C GLY A 254 -21.84 23.74 -0.68
N PHE A 255 -22.36 24.75 -1.37
CA PHE A 255 -21.58 25.52 -2.33
C PHE A 255 -22.07 26.94 -2.52
N ARG A 256 -21.22 27.75 -3.14
CA ARG A 256 -21.60 29.04 -3.71
C ARG A 256 -21.77 28.91 -5.21
N ASN A 257 -22.92 29.30 -5.74
CA ASN A 257 -23.20 29.24 -7.17
C ASN A 257 -22.55 30.44 -7.91
N SER A 258 -22.50 30.38 -9.24
CA SER A 258 -21.90 31.42 -10.09
C SER A 258 -22.63 32.77 -10.04
N ASP A 259 -23.89 32.80 -9.60
CA ASP A 259 -24.65 34.03 -9.34
C ASP A 259 -24.32 34.68 -7.98
N GLY A 260 -23.45 34.03 -7.18
CA GLY A 260 -23.03 34.48 -5.87
C GLY A 260 -23.92 34.01 -4.71
N SER A 261 -25.00 33.28 -4.98
CA SER A 261 -25.90 32.69 -3.97
C SER A 261 -25.33 31.40 -3.37
N PHE A 262 -25.71 31.04 -2.15
CA PHE A 262 -25.30 29.80 -1.48
C PHE A 262 -26.42 28.77 -1.47
N TYR A 263 -26.06 27.49 -1.61
CA TYR A 263 -27.02 26.38 -1.68
C TYR A 263 -26.48 25.11 -1.03
N SER A 264 -27.40 24.17 -0.75
CA SER A 264 -27.11 22.76 -0.48
C SER A 264 -26.22 22.44 0.73
N GLU A 265 -26.14 23.30 1.76
CA GLU A 265 -25.54 22.87 3.03
C GLU A 265 -26.31 21.67 3.59
N GLY A 266 -25.56 20.63 3.97
CA GLY A 266 -26.10 19.34 4.40
C GLY A 266 -26.58 18.44 3.27
N ASN A 267 -26.69 18.94 2.03
CA ASN A 267 -27.05 18.12 0.88
C ASN A 267 -25.84 17.69 0.07
N ASP A 268 -24.93 18.62 -0.23
CA ASP A 268 -23.86 18.40 -1.20
C ASP A 268 -22.47 18.64 -0.58
N ALA A 269 -21.52 17.75 -0.91
CA ALA A 269 -20.08 17.98 -0.74
C ALA A 269 -19.45 18.01 -2.12
N ILE A 270 -18.97 19.18 -2.56
CA ILE A 270 -18.45 19.40 -3.93
C ILE A 270 -16.98 19.80 -3.86
N PHE A 271 -16.16 19.19 -4.71
CA PHE A 271 -14.73 19.39 -4.78
C PHE A 271 -14.29 19.76 -6.18
N TRP A 272 -13.51 20.84 -6.30
CA TRP A 272 -12.92 21.20 -7.58
C TRP A 272 -11.92 20.16 -8.09
N SER A 273 -11.88 20.01 -9.41
CA SER A 273 -10.71 19.48 -10.10
C SER A 273 -9.88 20.61 -10.72
N SER A 274 -8.57 20.44 -10.76
CA SER A 274 -7.66 21.30 -11.55
C SER A 274 -7.82 21.14 -13.06
N SER A 275 -8.52 20.09 -13.52
CA SER A 275 -8.81 19.88 -14.94
C SER A 275 -9.89 20.84 -15.43
N GLY A 276 -9.48 21.88 -16.15
CA GLY A 276 -10.39 22.75 -16.90
C GLY A 276 -11.02 21.99 -18.08
N GLY A 277 -12.31 22.19 -18.36
CA GLY A 277 -12.92 21.60 -19.56
C GLY A 277 -13.23 22.60 -20.68
N SER A 278 -13.41 23.88 -20.38
CA SER A 278 -13.74 24.93 -21.36
C SER A 278 -13.32 26.30 -20.86
N ALA A 279 -13.69 27.35 -21.61
CA ALA A 279 -13.46 28.73 -21.22
C ALA A 279 -14.11 29.06 -19.85
N ASP A 280 -15.36 28.66 -19.66
CA ASP A 280 -16.18 29.11 -18.51
C ASP A 280 -16.44 28.02 -17.46
N SER A 281 -16.08 26.78 -17.75
CA SER A 281 -16.39 25.63 -16.89
C SER A 281 -15.21 24.70 -16.66
N ALA A 282 -15.22 24.03 -15.51
CA ALA A 282 -14.24 23.06 -15.08
C ALA A 282 -14.90 21.82 -14.48
N TRP A 283 -14.14 20.73 -14.41
CA TRP A 283 -14.61 19.49 -13.80
C TRP A 283 -14.64 19.62 -12.28
N ASP A 284 -15.65 18.99 -11.67
CA ASP A 284 -15.78 18.85 -10.23
C ASP A 284 -16.33 17.46 -9.88
N ARG A 285 -16.12 17.05 -8.63
CA ARG A 285 -16.63 15.80 -8.06
C ARG A 285 -17.55 16.11 -6.89
N GLY A 286 -18.65 15.39 -6.79
CA GLY A 286 -19.66 15.65 -5.77
C GLY A 286 -20.26 14.40 -5.16
N LEU A 287 -20.52 14.48 -3.86
CA LEU A 287 -21.39 13.57 -3.14
C LEU A 287 -22.67 14.32 -2.77
N ASP A 288 -23.80 13.65 -2.87
CA ASP A 288 -25.09 14.17 -2.41
C ASP A 288 -25.70 13.26 -1.33
N ASP A 289 -26.70 13.77 -0.61
CA ASP A 289 -27.34 13.07 0.50
C ASP A 289 -28.23 11.90 0.05
N TYR A 290 -28.57 11.81 -1.24
CA TYR A 290 -29.61 10.93 -1.76
C TYR A 290 -29.09 9.78 -2.63
N ASN A 291 -27.95 9.95 -3.30
CA ASN A 291 -27.33 8.97 -4.18
C ASN A 291 -26.14 8.27 -3.52
N SER A 292 -25.76 7.11 -4.09
CA SER A 292 -24.69 6.26 -3.59
C SER A 292 -23.37 6.37 -4.37
N ASN A 293 -23.31 7.21 -5.40
CA ASN A 293 -22.17 7.32 -6.32
C ASN A 293 -21.37 8.58 -6.01
N LEU A 294 -20.06 8.56 -6.29
CA LEU A 294 -19.29 9.79 -6.48
C LEU A 294 -19.61 10.37 -7.86
N ASN A 295 -20.34 11.47 -7.89
CA ASN A 295 -20.75 12.09 -9.13
C ASN A 295 -19.63 12.94 -9.73
N ARG A 296 -19.68 13.09 -11.06
CA ARG A 296 -18.77 13.94 -11.84
C ARG A 296 -19.60 14.98 -12.58
N TYR A 297 -19.35 16.24 -12.31
CA TYR A 297 -20.08 17.35 -12.91
C TYR A 297 -19.17 18.31 -13.64
N TYR A 298 -19.82 19.26 -14.29
CA TYR A 298 -19.19 20.27 -15.08
C TYR A 298 -19.76 21.63 -14.73
N SER A 299 -19.03 22.35 -13.89
CA SER A 299 -19.52 23.55 -13.21
C SER A 299 -18.85 24.82 -13.72
N ASN A 300 -19.55 25.93 -13.57
CA ASN A 300 -19.04 27.25 -13.92
C ASN A 300 -17.88 27.66 -13.00
N LYS A 301 -16.81 28.24 -13.54
CA LYS A 301 -15.56 28.55 -12.82
C LYS A 301 -15.72 29.57 -11.69
N GLN A 302 -16.80 30.36 -11.71
CA GLN A 302 -17.15 31.25 -10.61
C GLN A 302 -17.78 30.52 -9.42
N GLY A 303 -18.20 29.25 -9.54
CA GLY A 303 -18.73 28.48 -8.41
C GLY A 303 -17.71 28.39 -7.28
N GLY A 304 -18.14 28.49 -6.02
CA GLY A 304 -17.30 28.32 -4.84
C GLY A 304 -17.49 26.93 -4.24
N PHE A 305 -16.46 26.09 -4.32
CA PHE A 305 -16.45 24.70 -3.83
C PHE A 305 -15.26 24.44 -2.91
N SER A 306 -15.32 23.34 -2.16
CA SER A 306 -14.20 22.88 -1.33
C SER A 306 -13.06 22.35 -2.21
N VAL A 307 -11.84 22.28 -1.66
CA VAL A 307 -10.65 21.80 -2.37
C VAL A 307 -9.93 20.78 -1.49
N ARG A 308 -9.44 19.70 -2.12
CA ARG A 308 -8.50 18.73 -1.53
C ARG A 308 -7.15 18.88 -2.20
N PHE A 309 -6.11 18.32 -1.58
CA PHE A 309 -4.80 18.19 -2.20
C PHE A 309 -4.42 16.72 -2.36
N VAL A 310 -3.68 16.42 -3.42
CA VAL A 310 -3.13 15.10 -3.72
C VAL A 310 -1.64 15.21 -4.06
N ARG A 311 -0.90 14.14 -3.83
CA ARG A 311 0.44 13.91 -4.38
C ARG A 311 0.58 12.45 -4.80
N ASP A 312 1.44 12.22 -5.77
CA ASP A 312 1.83 10.91 -6.28
C ASP A 312 3.32 10.63 -5.98
#